data_AF-A0A418VGJ2-F1
#
_entry.id   AF-A0A418VGJ2-F1
#
_cell.length_a   1.000
_cell.length_b   1.000
_cell.length_c   1.000
_cell.angle_alpha   90.00
_cell.angle_beta   90.00
_cell.angle_gamma   90.00
#
_symmetry.space_group_name_H-M   'P 1'
#
loop_
_entity.id
_entity.type
_entity.pdbx_description
1 polymer ?
#
loop_
_entity_poly.entity_id
_entity_poly.type
_entity_poly.pdbx_seq_one_letter_code
_entity_poly.pdbx_strand_id
1 'polypeptide(L)'
;MKFTTAANFRTSLETRLGNRARAEGKDVNRLRMQVAFKRFLARIFHSQEAWVLKGGYALEVRLHERARSTVDLDLGATAQADFLTVLQQAASTPLGDYFEFIVRGQGTGLLGPPEGGQRFHVEARLVGRAFARFHVDLGLGDVLTSEPEWIEGQVNLDFADLPRTRLRVYPLRAHFAEKVHAFTRPRERQTRVKDLVDLALLLTLNLPADEATLGALRATFERYGSHDLPPQMPAAPADWATPFQQMATQTGLESPDLAFWEQQLAEFWERLPWSSG
;
A
#
# COMPACT_ATOMS: atom_id res chain seq x y z
N MET A 1 17.70 -17.03 -13.27
CA MET A 1 16.97 -18.07 -12.51
C MET A 1 17.90 -19.24 -12.25
N LYS A 2 18.14 -19.58 -10.98
CA LYS A 2 19.13 -20.58 -10.55
C LYS A 2 18.63 -22.02 -10.50
N PHE A 3 17.34 -22.21 -10.23
CA PHE A 3 16.76 -23.53 -10.00
C PHE A 3 16.22 -24.11 -11.30
N THR A 4 16.53 -25.37 -11.56
CA THR A 4 16.07 -26.12 -12.75
C THR A 4 14.65 -26.68 -12.61
N THR A 5 14.11 -26.76 -11.38
CA THR A 5 12.75 -27.24 -11.12
C THR A 5 12.01 -26.33 -10.14
N ALA A 6 10.70 -26.19 -10.36
CA ALA A 6 9.81 -25.45 -9.48
C ALA A 6 9.78 -26.03 -8.05
N ALA A 7 9.91 -27.37 -7.92
CA ALA A 7 9.98 -28.05 -6.63
C ALA A 7 11.22 -27.63 -5.83
N ASN A 8 12.41 -27.62 -6.44
CA ASN A 8 13.65 -27.22 -5.76
C ASN A 8 13.63 -25.74 -5.37
N PHE A 9 13.10 -24.87 -6.24
CA PHE A 9 12.88 -23.46 -5.91
C PHE A 9 11.94 -23.29 -4.72
N ARG A 10 10.77 -23.96 -4.74
CA ARG A 10 9.79 -23.89 -3.64
C ARG A 10 10.42 -24.34 -2.32
N THR A 11 11.10 -25.47 -2.30
CA THR A 11 11.77 -25.96 -1.07
C THR A 11 12.78 -24.94 -0.55
N SER A 12 13.64 -24.39 -1.41
CA SER A 12 14.63 -23.40 -0.97
C SER A 12 13.99 -22.10 -0.48
N LEU A 13 12.95 -21.61 -1.15
CA LEU A 13 12.18 -20.44 -0.73
C LEU A 13 11.53 -20.67 0.64
N GLU A 14 10.78 -21.75 0.82
CA GLU A 14 10.08 -22.07 2.06
C GLU A 14 11.06 -22.26 3.24
N THR A 15 12.20 -22.94 3.04
CA THR A 15 13.26 -23.03 4.05
C THR A 15 13.83 -21.66 4.43
N ARG A 16 14.08 -20.78 3.45
CA ARG A 16 14.61 -19.43 3.72
C ARG A 16 13.60 -18.55 4.45
N LEU A 17 12.34 -18.56 4.05
CA LEU A 17 11.26 -17.84 4.75
C LEU A 17 11.07 -18.38 6.17
N GLY A 18 11.10 -19.70 6.36
CA GLY A 18 11.00 -20.33 7.68
C GLY A 18 12.22 -20.13 8.59
N ASN A 19 13.42 -19.94 8.04
CA ASN A 19 14.60 -19.50 8.79
C ASN A 19 14.47 -18.02 9.20
N ARG A 20 14.10 -17.15 8.25
CA ARG A 20 13.91 -15.70 8.47
C ARG A 20 12.83 -15.41 9.51
N ALA A 21 11.69 -16.08 9.41
CA ALA A 21 10.58 -16.00 10.37
C ALA A 21 11.03 -16.27 11.81
N ARG A 22 11.81 -17.34 12.03
CA ARG A 22 12.35 -17.70 13.35
C ARG A 22 13.40 -16.70 13.85
N ALA A 23 14.28 -16.22 12.97
CA ALA A 23 15.32 -15.25 13.34
C ALA A 23 14.75 -13.86 13.71
N GLU A 24 13.68 -13.43 13.02
CA GLU A 24 13.07 -12.11 13.21
C GLU A 24 11.83 -12.13 14.13
N GLY A 25 11.43 -13.29 14.65
CA GLY A 25 10.22 -13.43 15.48
C GLY A 25 8.90 -13.15 14.73
N LYS A 26 8.88 -13.32 13.41
CA LYS A 26 7.75 -12.95 12.53
C LYS A 26 6.93 -14.15 12.07
N ASP A 27 5.66 -13.92 11.75
CA ASP A 27 4.84 -14.92 11.04
C ASP A 27 5.40 -15.17 9.62
N VAL A 28 5.71 -16.43 9.34
CA VAL A 28 6.16 -16.89 8.02
C VAL A 28 5.15 -16.57 6.91
N ASN A 29 3.85 -16.51 7.22
CA ASN A 29 2.82 -16.17 6.25
C ASN A 29 2.87 -14.69 5.85
N ARG A 30 3.31 -13.77 6.72
CA ARG A 30 3.61 -12.38 6.32
C ARG A 30 4.73 -12.36 5.29
N LEU A 31 5.81 -13.11 5.53
CA LEU A 31 6.94 -13.19 4.60
C LEU A 31 6.55 -13.84 3.26
N ARG A 32 5.70 -14.88 3.27
CA ARG A 32 5.09 -15.43 2.04
C ARG A 32 4.23 -14.39 1.31
N MET A 33 3.44 -13.60 2.03
CA MET A 33 2.61 -12.56 1.42
C MET A 33 3.46 -11.49 0.73
N GLN A 34 4.51 -11.00 1.39
CA GLN A 34 5.46 -10.05 0.80
C GLN A 34 6.12 -10.60 -0.48
N VAL A 35 6.50 -11.88 -0.51
CA VAL A 35 7.01 -12.55 -1.73
C VAL A 35 5.94 -12.58 -2.82
N ALA A 36 4.72 -13.00 -2.49
CA ALA A 36 3.61 -13.10 -3.45
C ALA A 36 3.26 -11.72 -4.04
N PHE A 37 3.14 -10.68 -3.20
CA PHE A 37 2.95 -9.30 -3.63
C PHE A 37 4.08 -8.83 -4.56
N LYS A 38 5.35 -9.01 -4.19
CA LYS A 38 6.48 -8.63 -5.07
C LYS A 38 6.42 -9.33 -6.43
N ARG A 39 6.14 -10.64 -6.47
CA ARG A 39 6.08 -11.40 -7.74
C ARG A 39 4.81 -11.13 -8.56
N PHE A 40 3.72 -10.72 -7.92
CA PHE A 40 2.53 -10.22 -8.61
C PHE A 40 2.78 -8.84 -9.22
N LEU A 41 3.22 -7.87 -8.41
CA LEU A 41 3.51 -6.50 -8.86
C LEU A 41 4.62 -6.44 -9.93
N ALA A 42 5.57 -7.39 -9.91
CA ALA A 42 6.56 -7.54 -10.99
C ALA A 42 5.93 -7.80 -12.35
N ARG A 43 4.77 -8.46 -12.40
CA ARG A 43 4.01 -8.74 -13.64
C ARG A 43 3.12 -7.56 -14.01
N ILE A 44 2.49 -6.94 -13.03
CA ILE A 44 1.67 -5.73 -13.22
C ILE A 44 2.52 -4.60 -13.79
N PHE A 45 3.61 -4.20 -13.13
CA PHE A 45 4.46 -3.10 -13.61
C PHE A 45 5.32 -3.43 -14.83
N HIS A 46 5.35 -4.69 -15.29
CA HIS A 46 5.92 -5.05 -16.59
C HIS A 46 4.95 -4.80 -17.76
N SER A 47 3.64 -4.75 -17.49
CA SER A 47 2.59 -4.70 -18.52
C SER A 47 1.64 -3.49 -18.40
N GLN A 48 1.62 -2.83 -17.25
CA GLN A 48 0.76 -1.69 -16.90
C GLN A 48 1.59 -0.59 -16.23
N GLU A 49 2.53 0.00 -16.99
CA GLU A 49 3.43 1.05 -16.48
C GLU A 49 2.70 2.29 -15.94
N ALA A 50 1.48 2.56 -16.45
CA ALA A 50 0.66 3.67 -16.01
C ALA A 50 -0.04 3.45 -14.65
N TRP A 51 -0.06 2.22 -14.12
CA TRP A 51 -0.65 1.93 -12.81
C TRP A 51 0.31 2.31 -11.67
N VAL A 52 -0.23 2.45 -10.46
CA VAL A 52 0.51 2.88 -9.25
C VAL A 52 0.15 2.02 -8.04
N LEU A 53 1.14 1.61 -7.25
CA LEU A 53 0.93 1.01 -5.94
C LEU A 53 0.60 2.10 -4.91
N LYS A 54 -0.56 2.00 -4.26
CA LYS A 54 -0.98 2.92 -3.19
C LYS A 54 -1.28 2.18 -1.88
N GLY A 55 -1.92 2.88 -0.94
CA GLY A 55 -2.40 2.30 0.32
C GLY A 55 -1.31 1.68 1.19
N GLY A 56 -1.69 0.69 2.01
CA GLY A 56 -0.83 0.18 3.07
C GLY A 56 0.49 -0.43 2.57
N TYR A 57 0.47 -1.12 1.42
CA TYR A 57 1.68 -1.73 0.88
C TYR A 57 2.65 -0.70 0.28
N ALA A 58 2.16 0.43 -0.25
CA ALA A 58 3.01 1.53 -0.67
C ALA A 58 3.84 2.10 0.49
N LEU A 59 3.27 2.16 1.69
CA LEU A 59 4.00 2.53 2.91
C LEU A 59 5.01 1.46 3.31
N GLU A 60 4.65 0.17 3.27
CA GLU A 60 5.57 -0.95 3.55
C GLU A 60 6.78 -0.96 2.61
N VAL A 61 6.60 -0.62 1.33
CA VAL A 61 7.71 -0.49 0.36
C VAL A 61 8.68 0.63 0.72
N ARG A 62 8.19 1.76 1.26
CA ARG A 62 9.00 2.91 1.70
C ARG A 62 9.68 2.67 3.05
N LEU A 63 8.93 2.18 4.03
CA LEU A 63 9.34 2.03 5.44
C LEU A 63 9.93 0.66 5.78
N HIS A 64 10.00 -0.23 4.79
CA HIS A 64 10.53 -1.59 4.93
C HIS A 64 9.75 -2.35 6.02
N GLU A 65 10.43 -2.83 7.06
CA GLU A 65 9.81 -3.61 8.14
C GLU A 65 9.00 -2.74 9.15
N ARG A 66 9.03 -1.40 9.03
CA ARG A 66 8.33 -0.44 9.91
C ARG A 66 6.89 -0.12 9.45
N ALA A 67 6.19 -1.09 8.86
CA ALA A 67 4.83 -0.89 8.39
C ALA A 67 3.90 -2.03 8.81
N ARG A 68 2.60 -1.70 8.89
CA ARG A 68 1.53 -2.63 9.26
C ARG A 68 1.41 -3.76 8.22
N SER A 69 1.18 -4.99 8.68
CA SER A 69 0.84 -6.10 7.78
C SER A 69 -0.41 -5.74 6.98
N THR A 70 -0.32 -5.72 5.65
CA THR A 70 -1.50 -5.63 4.77
C THR A 70 -1.81 -6.97 4.13
N VAL A 71 -3.10 -7.24 3.95
CA VAL A 71 -3.65 -8.45 3.31
C VAL A 71 -4.18 -8.17 1.90
N ASP A 72 -4.23 -6.89 1.52
CA ASP A 72 -4.75 -6.39 0.26
C ASP A 72 -3.68 -5.51 -0.42
N LEU A 73 -3.70 -5.49 -1.75
CA LEU A 73 -2.94 -4.56 -2.60
C LEU A 73 -3.88 -3.50 -3.18
N ASP A 74 -3.71 -2.26 -2.76
CA ASP A 74 -4.37 -1.11 -3.37
C ASP A 74 -3.56 -0.63 -4.59
N LEU A 75 -4.18 -0.58 -5.78
CA LEU A 75 -3.58 0.00 -6.98
C LEU A 75 -4.44 1.15 -7.50
N GLY A 76 -3.82 2.27 -7.88
CA GLY A 76 -4.44 3.24 -8.77
C GLY A 76 -4.26 2.78 -10.22
N ALA A 77 -5.35 2.67 -10.96
CA ALA A 77 -5.36 2.26 -12.36
C ALA A 77 -5.76 3.43 -13.28
N THR A 78 -5.36 3.36 -14.55
CA THR A 78 -6.02 4.13 -15.61
C THR A 78 -7.34 3.45 -15.98
N ALA A 79 -8.30 4.21 -16.51
CA ALA A 79 -9.57 3.64 -16.99
C ALA A 79 -9.33 2.54 -18.03
N GLN A 80 -10.02 1.41 -17.88
CA GLN A 80 -9.98 0.26 -18.78
C GLN A 80 -11.40 -0.26 -19.03
N ALA A 81 -11.63 -0.84 -20.20
CA ALA A 81 -12.93 -1.42 -20.56
C ALA A 81 -13.23 -2.73 -19.80
N ASP A 82 -12.20 -3.53 -19.50
CA ASP A 82 -12.31 -4.78 -18.73
C ASP A 82 -11.07 -4.97 -17.85
N PHE A 83 -11.19 -4.59 -16.57
CA PHE A 83 -10.14 -4.78 -15.58
C PHE A 83 -9.82 -6.25 -15.29
N LEU A 84 -10.81 -7.16 -15.38
CA LEU A 84 -10.56 -8.57 -15.10
C LEU A 84 -9.64 -9.17 -16.16
N THR A 85 -9.96 -8.95 -17.45
CA THR A 85 -9.14 -9.42 -18.56
C THR A 85 -7.75 -8.79 -18.54
N VAL A 86 -7.64 -7.47 -18.33
CA VAL A 86 -6.35 -6.78 -18.24
C VAL A 86 -5.51 -7.31 -17.06
N LEU A 87 -6.11 -7.48 -15.89
CA LEU A 87 -5.41 -7.98 -14.70
C LEU A 87 -5.00 -9.46 -14.84
N GLN A 88 -5.81 -10.29 -15.50
CA GLN A 88 -5.48 -11.68 -15.82
C GLN A 88 -4.32 -11.77 -16.83
N GLN A 89 -4.37 -10.97 -17.91
CA GLN A 89 -3.29 -10.88 -18.89
C GLN A 89 -1.99 -10.45 -18.23
N ALA A 90 -2.00 -9.34 -17.48
CA ALA A 90 -0.86 -8.88 -16.71
C ALA A 90 -0.31 -9.98 -15.78
N ALA A 91 -1.17 -10.60 -14.95
CA ALA A 91 -0.79 -11.65 -14.01
C ALA A 91 -0.29 -12.96 -14.67
N SER A 92 -0.55 -13.18 -15.96
CA SER A 92 -0.04 -14.32 -16.73
C SER A 92 1.37 -14.14 -17.30
N THR A 93 1.95 -12.94 -17.19
CA THR A 93 3.30 -12.61 -17.68
C THR A 93 4.36 -13.64 -17.19
N PRO A 94 5.09 -14.32 -18.10
CA PRO A 94 6.05 -15.35 -17.73
C PRO A 94 7.39 -14.74 -17.27
N LEU A 95 7.58 -14.58 -15.95
CA LEU A 95 8.80 -14.01 -15.36
C LEU A 95 9.85 -15.03 -14.89
N GLY A 96 9.75 -16.30 -15.32
CA GLY A 96 10.75 -17.34 -15.01
C GLY A 96 10.93 -17.68 -13.53
N ASP A 97 9.93 -17.38 -12.69
CA ASP A 97 9.96 -17.50 -11.22
C ASP A 97 9.09 -18.65 -10.67
N TYR A 98 8.53 -19.47 -11.55
CA TYR A 98 7.59 -20.56 -11.27
C TYR A 98 6.27 -20.17 -10.58
N PHE A 99 5.98 -18.87 -10.41
CA PHE A 99 4.70 -18.43 -9.86
C PHE A 99 3.60 -18.41 -10.91
N GLU A 100 2.45 -18.97 -10.54
CA GLU A 100 1.19 -18.87 -11.25
C GLU A 100 0.24 -17.99 -10.42
N PHE A 101 -0.54 -17.13 -11.06
CA PHE A 101 -1.52 -16.27 -10.38
C PHE A 101 -2.91 -16.47 -10.98
N ILE A 102 -3.87 -16.86 -10.14
CA ILE A 102 -5.28 -17.02 -10.53
C ILE A 102 -6.05 -15.82 -10.01
N VAL A 103 -6.48 -14.96 -10.92
CA VAL A 103 -7.25 -13.73 -10.65
C VAL A 103 -8.74 -13.99 -10.92
N ARG A 104 -9.60 -13.66 -9.95
CA ARG A 104 -11.07 -13.76 -10.06
C ARG A 104 -11.71 -12.45 -9.61
N GLY A 105 -12.61 -11.89 -10.40
CA GLY A 105 -13.41 -10.72 -9.98
C GLY A 105 -14.34 -11.05 -8.82
N GLN A 106 -14.58 -10.09 -7.94
CA GLN A 106 -15.58 -10.18 -6.89
C GLN A 106 -16.75 -9.24 -7.16
N GLY A 107 -17.84 -9.81 -7.70
CA GLY A 107 -19.14 -9.13 -7.82
C GLY A 107 -19.14 -7.85 -8.68
N THR A 108 -20.11 -6.99 -8.40
CA THR A 108 -20.17 -5.61 -8.89
C THR A 108 -19.03 -4.79 -8.29
N GLY A 109 -18.54 -3.79 -9.02
CA GLY A 109 -17.34 -3.01 -8.67
C GLY A 109 -17.34 -2.35 -7.29
N LEU A 110 -16.16 -1.90 -6.88
CA LEU A 110 -15.96 -1.11 -5.66
C LEU A 110 -16.74 0.21 -5.77
N LEU A 111 -17.56 0.48 -4.75
CA LEU A 111 -18.19 1.78 -4.55
C LEU A 111 -17.16 2.71 -3.88
N GLY A 112 -16.67 3.70 -4.64
CA GLY A 112 -15.55 4.56 -4.24
C GLY A 112 -14.20 4.10 -4.82
N PRO A 113 -13.18 4.96 -4.98
CA PRO A 113 -13.10 6.38 -4.61
C PRO A 113 -13.70 7.26 -5.75
N PRO A 114 -13.14 8.36 -6.29
CA PRO A 114 -13.79 9.00 -7.45
C PRO A 114 -13.88 7.98 -8.61
N GLU A 115 -15.00 7.95 -9.32
CA GLU A 115 -15.27 6.98 -10.42
C GLU A 115 -15.30 5.48 -10.03
N GLY A 116 -15.03 5.12 -8.76
CA GLY A 116 -15.16 3.75 -8.25
C GLY A 116 -13.93 2.87 -8.49
N GLY A 117 -14.15 1.56 -8.60
CA GLY A 117 -13.07 0.59 -8.82
C GLY A 117 -13.54 -0.85 -8.97
N GLN A 118 -12.64 -1.82 -8.83
CA GLN A 118 -13.01 -3.24 -8.77
C GLN A 118 -12.06 -4.05 -7.85
N ARG A 119 -12.65 -4.96 -7.07
CA ARG A 119 -11.94 -5.90 -6.20
C ARG A 119 -11.78 -7.26 -6.85
N PHE A 120 -10.60 -7.82 -6.71
CA PHE A 120 -10.24 -9.13 -7.24
C PHE A 120 -9.69 -10.02 -6.13
N HIS A 121 -10.07 -11.29 -6.11
CA HIS A 121 -9.37 -12.30 -5.32
C HIS A 121 -8.24 -12.89 -6.17
N VAL A 122 -7.03 -12.91 -5.62
CA VAL A 122 -5.83 -13.48 -6.26
C VAL A 122 -5.31 -14.66 -5.43
N GLU A 123 -5.16 -15.82 -6.07
CA GLU A 123 -4.43 -16.96 -5.51
C GLU A 123 -3.07 -17.08 -6.20
N ALA A 124 -2.00 -16.87 -5.42
CA ALA A 124 -0.64 -17.18 -5.85
C ALA A 124 -0.38 -18.68 -5.64
N ARG A 125 0.07 -19.36 -6.69
CA ARG A 125 0.44 -20.78 -6.69
C ARG A 125 1.91 -20.96 -7.01
N LEU A 126 2.48 -22.03 -6.45
CA LEU A 126 3.85 -22.46 -6.69
C LEU A 126 3.89 -23.99 -6.67
N VAL A 127 4.31 -24.63 -7.76
CA VAL A 127 4.21 -26.09 -7.94
C VAL A 127 2.76 -26.59 -7.84
N GLY A 128 1.83 -25.90 -8.52
CA GLY A 128 0.40 -26.26 -8.56
C GLY A 128 -0.40 -26.13 -7.24
N ARG A 129 0.26 -25.83 -6.11
CA ARG A 129 -0.38 -25.64 -4.80
C ARG A 129 -0.38 -24.16 -4.41
N ALA A 130 -1.41 -23.74 -3.66
CA ALA A 130 -1.46 -22.40 -3.10
C ALA A 130 -0.19 -22.06 -2.27
N PHE A 131 0.20 -20.80 -2.35
CA PHE A 131 1.33 -20.20 -1.64
C PHE A 131 0.89 -18.98 -0.82
N ALA A 132 0.03 -18.13 -1.41
CA ALA A 132 -0.64 -17.03 -0.72
C ALA A 132 -2.00 -16.73 -1.38
N ARG A 133 -2.90 -16.06 -0.65
CA ARG A 133 -4.18 -15.52 -1.15
C ARG A 133 -4.36 -14.11 -0.62
N PHE A 134 -4.78 -13.21 -1.49
CA PHE A 134 -4.94 -11.79 -1.18
C PHE A 134 -5.99 -11.15 -2.08
N HIS A 135 -6.40 -9.92 -1.77
CA HIS A 135 -7.18 -9.11 -2.70
C HIS A 135 -6.32 -8.06 -3.40
N VAL A 136 -6.77 -7.68 -4.59
CA VAL A 136 -6.31 -6.51 -5.31
C VAL A 136 -7.50 -5.59 -5.45
N ASP A 137 -7.41 -4.38 -4.93
CA ASP A 137 -8.38 -3.31 -5.11
C ASP A 137 -7.82 -2.34 -6.18
N LEU A 138 -8.42 -2.35 -7.37
CA LEU A 138 -8.11 -1.35 -8.40
C LEU A 138 -9.04 -0.15 -8.20
N GLY A 139 -8.49 0.98 -7.78
CA GLY A 139 -9.18 2.27 -7.71
C GLY A 139 -8.98 3.08 -8.98
N LEU A 140 -9.99 3.87 -9.34
CA LEU A 140 -9.93 4.84 -10.44
C LEU A 140 -9.92 6.27 -9.95
N GLY A 141 -9.66 7.18 -10.90
CA GLY A 141 -10.00 8.59 -10.79
C GLY A 141 -9.13 9.43 -9.86
N ASP A 142 -8.19 8.87 -9.10
CA ASP A 142 -7.35 9.64 -8.19
C ASP A 142 -6.49 10.68 -8.95
N VAL A 143 -6.29 11.87 -8.37
CA VAL A 143 -5.49 12.95 -8.97
C VAL A 143 -4.06 12.92 -8.42
N LEU A 144 -3.11 12.65 -9.32
CA LEU A 144 -1.68 12.70 -9.05
C LEU A 144 -1.16 14.13 -9.31
N THR A 145 -0.76 14.85 -8.25
CA THR A 145 -0.16 16.19 -8.37
C THR A 145 1.36 16.17 -8.66
N SER A 146 1.97 14.99 -8.71
CA SER A 146 3.36 14.78 -9.15
C SER A 146 3.54 13.37 -9.71
N GLU A 147 4.61 13.14 -10.46
CA GLU A 147 4.94 11.81 -10.98
C GLU A 147 5.13 10.77 -9.85
N PRO A 148 4.59 9.55 -9.99
CA PRO A 148 4.87 8.42 -9.11
C PRO A 148 6.34 8.00 -9.08
N GLU A 149 6.78 7.53 -7.92
CA GLU A 149 8.19 7.20 -7.65
C GLU A 149 8.49 5.74 -7.96
N TRP A 150 9.65 5.44 -8.55
CA TRP A 150 10.09 4.07 -8.80
C TRP A 150 11.04 3.56 -7.72
N ILE A 151 10.52 2.77 -6.77
CA ILE A 151 11.25 2.24 -5.61
C ILE A 151 11.61 0.75 -5.84
N GLU A 152 12.80 0.31 -5.41
CA GLU A 152 13.12 -1.13 -5.41
C GLU A 152 12.35 -1.87 -4.31
N GLY A 153 11.61 -2.92 -4.67
CA GLY A 153 10.86 -3.74 -3.72
C GLY A 153 11.77 -4.60 -2.84
N GLN A 154 11.56 -4.53 -1.52
CA GLN A 154 12.51 -4.99 -0.48
C GLN A 154 12.79 -6.50 -0.44
N VAL A 155 11.87 -7.35 -0.90
CA VAL A 155 12.01 -8.82 -0.79
C VAL A 155 13.13 -9.34 -1.70
N ASN A 156 14.31 -9.58 -1.13
CA ASN A 156 15.45 -10.13 -1.85
C ASN A 156 15.20 -11.61 -2.26
N LEU A 157 15.39 -11.93 -3.54
CA LEU A 157 15.30 -13.27 -4.11
C LEU A 157 16.57 -13.65 -4.91
N ASP A 158 17.69 -13.00 -4.62
CA ASP A 158 18.98 -13.14 -5.31
C ASP A 158 19.50 -14.59 -5.21
N PHE A 159 19.10 -15.35 -4.18
CA PHE A 159 19.39 -16.78 -4.04
C PHE A 159 18.88 -17.65 -5.20
N ALA A 160 17.94 -17.11 -5.99
CA ALA A 160 17.33 -17.75 -7.15
C ALA A 160 17.71 -17.05 -8.47
N ASP A 161 18.63 -16.08 -8.48
CA ASP A 161 18.96 -15.25 -9.65
C ASP A 161 17.70 -14.64 -10.30
N LEU A 162 16.79 -14.10 -9.48
CA LEU A 162 15.60 -13.36 -9.90
C LEU A 162 15.85 -11.85 -9.78
N PRO A 163 15.50 -11.03 -10.79
CA PRO A 163 15.77 -9.60 -10.76
C PRO A 163 14.98 -8.90 -9.67
N ARG A 164 15.55 -7.80 -9.16
CA ARG A 164 14.84 -6.89 -8.27
C ARG A 164 13.67 -6.25 -8.99
N THR A 165 12.51 -6.30 -8.37
CA THR A 165 11.29 -5.65 -8.87
C THR A 165 11.34 -4.17 -8.53
N ARG A 166 11.28 -3.30 -9.53
CA ARG A 166 10.97 -1.88 -9.33
C ARG A 166 9.45 -1.75 -9.24
N LEU A 167 8.98 -0.98 -8.27
CA LEU A 167 7.58 -0.76 -7.97
C LEU A 167 7.29 0.71 -8.24
N ARG A 168 6.25 1.02 -9.03
CA ARG A 168 5.78 2.39 -9.24
C ARG A 168 4.84 2.73 -8.10
N VAL A 169 5.27 3.61 -7.20
CA VAL A 169 4.62 3.89 -5.91
C VAL A 169 4.00 5.27 -5.92
N TYR A 170 2.80 5.36 -5.36
CA TYR A 170 2.05 6.60 -5.19
C TYR A 170 2.92 7.71 -4.55
N PRO A 171 2.91 8.95 -5.08
CA PRO A 171 3.74 10.03 -4.55
C PRO A 171 3.48 10.28 -3.07
N LEU A 172 4.53 10.59 -2.31
CA LEU A 172 4.41 10.75 -0.85
C LEU A 172 3.34 11.79 -0.44
N ARG A 173 3.29 12.93 -1.13
CA ARG A 173 2.33 14.02 -0.88
C ARG A 173 0.88 13.62 -1.20
N ALA A 174 0.66 12.91 -2.31
CA ALA A 174 -0.64 12.40 -2.69
C ALA A 174 -1.14 11.31 -1.71
N HIS A 175 -0.23 10.46 -1.23
CA HIS A 175 -0.57 9.45 -0.22
C HIS A 175 -0.98 10.11 1.11
N PHE A 176 -0.26 11.15 1.54
CA PHE A 176 -0.66 11.96 2.69
C PHE A 176 -2.04 12.59 2.50
N ALA A 177 -2.29 13.21 1.34
CA ALA A 177 -3.58 13.82 1.04
C ALA A 177 -4.76 12.82 1.06
N GLU A 178 -4.60 11.64 0.44
CA GLU A 178 -5.59 10.55 0.53
C GLU A 178 -5.85 10.11 1.98
N LYS A 179 -4.80 10.02 2.79
CA LYS A 179 -4.88 9.58 4.19
C LYS A 179 -5.56 10.61 5.08
N VAL A 180 -5.26 11.89 4.90
CA VAL A 180 -5.98 12.98 5.57
C VAL A 180 -7.46 12.92 5.18
N HIS A 181 -7.79 12.94 3.88
CA HIS A 181 -9.18 12.84 3.42
C HIS A 181 -9.91 11.58 3.94
N ALA A 182 -9.24 10.44 4.01
CA ALA A 182 -9.82 9.20 4.56
C ALA A 182 -10.09 9.29 6.08
N PHE A 183 -9.18 9.92 6.83
CA PHE A 183 -9.29 10.16 8.27
C PHE A 183 -10.40 11.18 8.60
N THR A 184 -10.41 12.33 7.93
CA THR A 184 -11.30 13.46 8.19
C THR A 184 -12.74 13.25 7.71
N ARG A 185 -12.97 12.36 6.73
CA ARG A 185 -14.31 12.13 6.15
C ARG A 185 -15.35 11.80 7.24
N PRO A 186 -16.48 12.54 7.32
CA PRO A 186 -17.55 12.29 8.29
C PRO A 186 -18.13 10.87 8.18
N ARG A 187 -18.36 10.22 9.33
CA ARG A 187 -18.99 8.89 9.48
C ARG A 187 -19.69 8.81 10.83
N GLU A 188 -20.78 8.05 10.91
CA GLU A 188 -21.50 7.77 12.18
C GLU A 188 -20.60 7.09 13.23
N ARG A 189 -19.68 6.23 12.78
CA ARG A 189 -18.63 5.64 13.61
C ARG A 189 -17.31 5.63 12.85
N GLN A 190 -16.31 6.33 13.39
CA GLN A 190 -14.98 6.36 12.79
C GLN A 190 -14.20 5.09 13.16
N THR A 191 -13.76 4.34 12.15
CA THR A 191 -12.98 3.08 12.30
C THR A 191 -11.59 3.19 11.66
N ARG A 192 -11.11 4.42 11.44
CA ARG A 192 -9.91 4.73 10.63
C ARG A 192 -8.63 4.98 11.45
N VAL A 193 -8.49 4.35 12.62
CA VAL A 193 -7.25 4.36 13.43
C VAL A 193 -6.01 4.07 12.57
N LYS A 194 -6.13 3.11 11.64
CA LYS A 194 -5.05 2.75 10.70
C LYS A 194 -4.59 3.92 9.82
N ASP A 195 -5.50 4.81 9.41
CA ASP A 195 -5.15 5.92 8.53
C ASP A 195 -4.40 7.00 9.31
N LEU A 196 -4.65 7.16 10.61
CA LEU A 196 -3.86 8.01 11.51
C LEU A 196 -2.46 7.45 11.79
N VAL A 197 -2.34 6.11 11.97
CA VAL A 197 -1.02 5.44 12.06
C VAL A 197 -0.24 5.61 10.76
N ASP A 198 -0.91 5.48 9.61
CA ASP A 198 -0.30 5.70 8.30
C ASP A 198 0.14 7.19 8.12
N LEU A 199 -0.62 8.16 8.63
CA LEU A 199 -0.22 9.58 8.67
C LEU A 199 1.02 9.83 9.54
N ALA A 200 1.07 9.26 10.74
CA ALA A 200 2.24 9.30 11.61
C ALA A 200 3.49 8.71 10.90
N LEU A 201 3.33 7.56 10.26
CA LEU A 201 4.38 6.92 9.46
C LEU A 201 4.84 7.79 8.28
N LEU A 202 3.93 8.49 7.61
CA LEU A 202 4.25 9.44 6.52
C LEU A 202 5.06 10.65 7.01
N LEU A 203 4.81 11.16 8.22
CA LEU A 203 5.64 12.22 8.81
C LEU A 203 7.10 11.75 9.02
N THR A 204 7.31 10.49 9.42
CA THR A 204 8.68 9.93 9.57
C THR A 204 9.48 9.80 8.27
N LEU A 205 8.84 10.00 7.11
CA LEU A 205 9.48 10.01 5.79
C LEU A 205 9.97 11.39 5.35
N ASN A 206 10.07 12.36 6.27
CA ASN A 206 10.46 13.76 6.00
C ASN A 206 9.57 14.42 4.93
N LEU A 207 8.25 14.18 5.00
CA LEU A 207 7.27 14.92 4.20
C LEU A 207 7.43 16.43 4.48
N PRO A 208 7.63 17.29 3.45
CA PRO A 208 7.74 18.72 3.67
C PRO A 208 6.34 19.36 3.79
N ALA A 209 6.21 20.31 4.72
CA ALA A 209 5.08 21.22 4.80
C ALA A 209 5.28 22.37 3.81
N ASP A 210 4.95 22.14 2.54
CA ASP A 210 5.17 23.09 1.44
C ASP A 210 3.92 23.26 0.56
N GLU A 211 3.98 24.21 -0.38
CA GLU A 211 2.91 24.49 -1.35
C GLU A 211 2.53 23.26 -2.19
N ALA A 212 3.48 22.37 -2.46
CA ALA A 212 3.20 21.14 -3.20
C ALA A 212 2.39 20.14 -2.36
N THR A 213 2.63 20.07 -1.04
CA THR A 213 1.83 19.26 -0.11
C THR A 213 0.43 19.85 0.07
N LEU A 214 0.32 21.17 0.21
CA LEU A 214 -0.98 21.85 0.28
C LEU A 214 -1.76 21.72 -1.05
N GLY A 215 -1.08 21.79 -2.20
CA GLY A 215 -1.64 21.53 -3.52
C GLY A 215 -2.16 20.10 -3.68
N ALA A 216 -1.41 19.10 -3.17
CA ALA A 216 -1.89 17.71 -3.13
C ALA A 216 -3.16 17.56 -2.28
N LEU A 217 -3.19 18.16 -1.08
CA LEU A 217 -4.36 18.19 -0.21
C LEU A 217 -5.57 18.80 -0.91
N ARG A 218 -5.44 20.02 -1.46
CA ARG A 218 -6.51 20.71 -2.20
C ARG A 218 -7.04 19.84 -3.36
N ALA A 219 -6.15 19.33 -4.22
CA ALA A 219 -6.53 18.52 -5.38
C ALA A 219 -7.23 17.21 -5.00
N THR A 220 -6.78 16.51 -3.94
CA THR A 220 -7.47 15.30 -3.46
C THR A 220 -8.86 15.61 -2.90
N PHE A 221 -9.00 16.65 -2.08
CA PHE A 221 -10.30 17.00 -1.49
C PHE A 221 -11.30 17.49 -2.56
N GLU A 222 -10.88 18.36 -3.46
CA GLU A 222 -11.69 18.80 -4.61
C GLU A 222 -12.15 17.61 -5.46
N ARG A 223 -11.23 16.71 -5.81
CA ARG A 223 -11.54 15.54 -6.64
C ARG A 223 -12.50 14.56 -5.99
N TYR A 224 -12.39 14.34 -4.68
CA TYR A 224 -13.26 13.41 -3.95
C TYR A 224 -14.61 14.04 -3.59
N GLY A 225 -14.70 15.37 -3.49
CA GLY A 225 -15.93 16.15 -3.38
C GLY A 225 -16.84 15.77 -2.21
N SER A 226 -16.31 15.16 -1.15
CA SER A 226 -17.13 14.51 -0.11
C SER A 226 -17.27 15.31 1.19
N HIS A 227 -16.34 16.23 1.45
CA HIS A 227 -16.31 17.20 2.53
C HIS A 227 -15.14 18.17 2.27
N ASP A 228 -15.13 19.32 2.94
CA ASP A 228 -14.08 20.33 2.78
C ASP A 228 -12.76 19.93 3.46
N LEU A 229 -11.65 20.45 2.94
CA LEU A 229 -10.33 20.38 3.57
C LEU A 229 -10.38 21.15 4.90
N PRO A 230 -10.17 20.50 6.06
CA PRO A 230 -10.42 21.16 7.33
C PRO A 230 -9.37 22.24 7.62
N PRO A 231 -9.76 23.38 8.23
CA PRO A 231 -8.83 24.48 8.51
C PRO A 231 -7.79 24.12 9.58
N GLN A 232 -8.09 23.11 10.41
CA GLN A 232 -7.22 22.57 11.46
C GLN A 232 -7.32 21.04 11.44
N MET A 233 -6.23 20.35 11.77
CA MET A 233 -6.26 18.89 11.87
C MET A 233 -7.17 18.45 13.04
N PRO A 234 -8.23 17.67 12.81
CA PRO A 234 -9.15 17.28 13.88
C PRO A 234 -8.50 16.24 14.80
N ALA A 235 -8.76 16.35 16.10
CA ALA A 235 -8.39 15.34 17.09
C ALA A 235 -9.10 13.99 16.82
N ALA A 236 -8.43 12.91 17.15
CA ALA A 236 -8.98 11.57 17.12
C ALA A 236 -9.97 11.34 18.29
N PRO A 237 -10.96 10.44 18.13
CA PRO A 237 -11.77 9.97 19.24
C PRO A 237 -10.91 9.35 20.36
N ALA A 238 -11.22 9.65 21.63
CA ALA A 238 -10.41 9.18 22.77
C ALA A 238 -10.32 7.65 22.90
N ASP A 239 -11.31 6.90 22.38
CA ASP A 239 -11.28 5.43 22.33
C ASP A 239 -10.26 4.86 21.31
N TRP A 240 -9.62 5.72 20.51
CA TRP A 240 -8.56 5.34 19.58
C TRP A 240 -7.19 5.15 20.23
N ALA A 241 -6.95 5.66 21.43
CA ALA A 241 -5.63 5.60 22.08
C ALA A 241 -5.07 4.17 22.17
N THR A 242 -5.86 3.22 22.67
CA THR A 242 -5.46 1.81 22.80
C THR A 242 -5.20 1.11 21.45
N PRO A 243 -6.12 1.12 20.45
CA PRO A 243 -5.84 0.51 19.16
C PRO A 243 -4.73 1.23 18.37
N PHE A 244 -4.55 2.54 18.56
CA PHE A 244 -3.41 3.27 18.00
C PHE A 244 -2.10 2.76 18.59
N GLN A 245 -1.99 2.69 19.93
CA GLN A 245 -0.79 2.22 20.65
C GLN A 245 -0.35 0.82 20.19
N GLN A 246 -1.31 -0.09 20.01
CA GLN A 246 -1.06 -1.44 19.51
C GLN A 246 -0.49 -1.44 18.09
N MET A 247 -1.05 -0.64 17.18
CA MET A 247 -0.55 -0.54 15.80
C MET A 247 0.80 0.18 15.74
N ALA A 248 0.96 1.30 16.45
CA ALA A 248 2.20 2.08 16.51
C ALA A 248 3.40 1.24 16.99
N THR A 249 3.17 0.38 17.99
CA THR A 249 4.17 -0.58 18.48
C THR A 249 4.52 -1.62 17.40
N GLN A 250 3.52 -2.15 16.67
CA GLN A 250 3.74 -3.11 15.57
C GLN A 250 4.45 -2.52 14.36
N THR A 251 4.31 -1.21 14.12
CA THR A 251 4.98 -0.50 13.01
C THR A 251 6.31 0.13 13.41
N GLY A 252 6.70 0.10 14.69
CA GLY A 252 7.92 0.76 15.14
C GLY A 252 7.90 2.28 14.91
N LEU A 253 6.77 2.92 15.22
CA LEU A 253 6.76 4.36 15.50
C LEU A 253 7.55 4.61 16.79
N GLU A 254 8.23 5.76 16.87
CA GLU A 254 9.12 6.08 17.99
C GLU A 254 8.37 6.27 19.31
N SER A 255 7.20 6.91 19.23
CA SER A 255 6.22 6.99 20.31
C SER A 255 5.03 6.09 20.00
N PRO A 256 4.58 5.24 20.94
CA PRO A 256 3.32 4.52 20.84
C PRO A 256 2.13 5.36 21.35
N ASP A 257 2.36 6.58 21.85
CA ASP A 257 1.31 7.48 22.33
C ASP A 257 0.60 8.18 21.17
N LEU A 258 -0.73 8.19 21.20
CA LEU A 258 -1.59 8.88 20.25
C LEU A 258 -1.39 10.41 20.33
N ALA A 259 -1.34 10.96 21.54
CA ALA A 259 -1.29 12.41 21.75
C ALA A 259 -0.03 13.05 21.15
N PHE A 260 1.11 12.33 21.20
CA PHE A 260 2.34 12.73 20.53
C PHE A 260 2.15 12.92 19.02
N TRP A 261 1.50 11.96 18.34
CA TRP A 261 1.30 12.04 16.89
C TRP A 261 0.22 13.02 16.48
N GLU A 262 -0.80 13.25 17.33
CA GLU A 262 -1.76 14.34 17.14
C GLU A 262 -1.07 15.70 17.21
N GLN A 263 -0.18 15.91 18.18
CA GLN A 263 0.64 17.12 18.27
C GLN A 263 1.54 17.29 17.03
N GLN A 264 2.27 16.23 16.62
CA GLN A 264 3.13 16.30 15.44
C GLN A 264 2.34 16.55 14.13
N LEU A 265 1.11 16.05 14.01
CA LEU A 265 0.24 16.34 12.88
C LEU A 265 -0.31 17.77 12.94
N ALA A 266 -0.64 18.31 14.11
CA ALA A 266 -1.04 19.71 14.28
C ALA A 266 0.11 20.67 13.93
N GLU A 267 1.32 20.44 14.47
CA GLU A 267 2.53 21.21 14.15
C GLU A 267 2.96 21.09 12.68
N PHE A 268 2.65 19.98 12.02
CA PHE A 268 2.79 19.85 10.57
C PHE A 268 1.75 20.68 9.83
N TRP A 269 0.49 20.64 10.27
CA TRP A 269 -0.62 21.37 9.67
C TRP A 269 -0.44 22.89 9.75
N GLU A 270 0.01 23.41 10.90
CA GLU A 270 0.28 24.84 11.11
C GLU A 270 1.45 25.36 10.25
N ARG A 271 2.40 24.50 9.89
CA ARG A 271 3.53 24.85 9.01
C ARG A 271 3.21 24.81 7.53
N LEU A 272 2.06 24.24 7.12
CA LEU A 272 1.65 24.32 5.72
C LEU A 272 1.40 25.80 5.35
N PRO A 273 1.74 26.23 4.12
CA PRO A 273 1.56 27.61 3.69
C PRO A 273 0.09 27.88 3.35
N TRP A 274 -0.77 27.86 4.38
CA TRP A 274 -2.15 28.31 4.28
C TRP A 274 -2.13 29.76 3.81
N SER A 275 -2.44 29.94 2.53
CA SER A 275 -2.48 31.23 1.88
C SER A 275 -3.41 32.16 2.69
N SER A 276 -2.85 33.19 3.32
CA SER A 276 -3.60 34.42 3.54
C SER A 276 -4.21 34.81 2.19
N GLY A 277 -5.53 35.01 2.16
CA GLY A 277 -6.30 35.17 0.92
C GLY A 277 -5.84 36.33 0.03
#